data_AF-A0A519C4X0-F1
#
_entry.id   AF-A0A519C4X0-F1
#
_cell.length_a   1.000
_cell.length_b   1.000
_cell.length_c   1.000
_cell.angle_alpha   90.00
_cell.angle_beta   90.00
_cell.angle_gamma   90.00
#
_symmetry.space_group_name_H-M   'P 1'
#
loop_
_entity.id
_entity.type
_entity.pdbx_description
1 polymer ?
#
loop_
_entity_poly.entity_id
_entity_poly.type
_entity_poly.pdbx_seq_one_letter_code
_entity_poly.pdbx_strand_id
1 'polypeptide(L)'
;MQGFAINNISKNNLKQKGDKIILNLFDKGISAKYRIFGKFIYLESKDQILSENLKFEYYNASLSTYKKDEIFNTIANLIETIKEPPNFAIKVDRRGEHKYTSTDLAREVAGAVFDKWPNIKVNLGKPSLEVNIQIINNRSIIYLRN
;
A
#
# COMPACT_ATOMS: atom_id res chain seq x y z
N MET A 1 -11.83 0.11 -8.97
CA MET A 1 -11.98 0.04 -7.50
C MET A 1 -10.72 0.63 -6.89
N GLN A 2 -10.86 1.48 -5.88
CA GLN A 2 -9.73 2.11 -5.19
C GLN A 2 -9.44 1.31 -3.92
N GLY A 3 -8.15 1.04 -3.69
CA GLY A 3 -7.68 0.32 -2.52
C GLY A 3 -6.91 1.25 -1.59
N PHE A 4 -7.09 1.04 -0.29
CA PHE A 4 -6.44 1.84 0.74
C PHE A 4 -5.89 0.96 1.85
N ALA A 5 -4.68 1.26 2.32
CA ALA A 5 -4.10 0.65 3.50
C ALA A 5 -4.26 1.61 4.67
N ILE A 6 -5.01 1.18 5.69
CA ILE A 6 -5.14 1.91 6.95
C ILE A 6 -4.11 1.32 7.92
N ASN A 7 -3.16 2.16 8.33
CA ASN A 7 -2.07 1.78 9.23
C ASN A 7 -2.30 2.34 10.64
N ASN A 8 -1.32 2.12 11.53
CA ASN A 8 -1.27 2.67 12.89
C ASN A 8 -2.47 2.33 13.80
N ILE A 9 -3.20 1.28 13.42
CA ILE A 9 -4.29 0.79 14.23
C ILE A 9 -3.70 -0.08 15.35
N SER A 10 -3.99 0.25 16.62
CA SER A 10 -3.57 -0.63 17.73
C SER A 10 -4.03 -2.06 17.44
N LYS A 11 -3.12 -3.04 17.63
CA LYS A 11 -3.33 -4.45 17.22
C LYS A 11 -4.60 -5.06 17.81
N ASN A 12 -5.06 -4.53 18.94
CA ASN A 12 -6.30 -4.96 19.57
C ASN A 12 -7.50 -4.54 18.71
N ASN A 13 -8.32 -5.53 18.37
CA ASN A 13 -9.65 -5.37 17.76
C ASN A 13 -9.67 -4.79 16.33
N LEU A 14 -8.74 -5.18 15.44
CA LEU A 14 -8.75 -4.78 14.02
C LEU A 14 -10.11 -5.03 13.34
N LYS A 15 -10.76 -6.17 13.64
CA LYS A 15 -12.09 -6.50 13.11
C LYS A 15 -13.14 -5.45 13.52
N GLN A 16 -13.28 -5.17 14.81
CA GLN A 16 -14.25 -4.18 15.30
C GLN A 16 -14.01 -2.79 14.70
N LYS A 17 -12.74 -2.43 14.47
CA LYS A 17 -12.40 -1.15 13.84
C LYS A 17 -12.74 -1.14 12.35
N GLY A 18 -12.47 -2.24 11.64
CA GLY A 18 -12.91 -2.42 10.25
C GLY A 18 -14.43 -2.32 10.14
N ASP A 19 -15.16 -3.00 11.01
CA ASP A 19 -16.64 -2.95 11.04
C ASP A 19 -17.13 -1.51 11.27
N LYS A 20 -16.54 -0.77 12.21
CA LYS A 20 -16.84 0.66 12.42
C LYS A 20 -16.54 1.54 11.21
N ILE A 21 -15.46 1.26 10.48
CA ILE A 21 -15.12 1.98 9.25
C ILE A 21 -16.19 1.75 8.19
N ILE A 22 -16.60 0.49 7.98
CA ILE A 22 -17.65 0.17 6.99
C ILE A 22 -18.97 0.83 7.35
N LEU A 23 -19.38 0.80 8.62
CA LEU A 23 -20.60 1.47 9.06
C LEU A 23 -20.56 2.98 8.79
N ASN A 24 -19.46 3.64 9.11
CA ASN A 24 -19.30 5.08 8.84
C ASN A 24 -19.37 5.41 7.34
N LEU A 25 -18.71 4.60 6.50
CA LEU A 25 -18.76 4.79 5.04
C LEU A 25 -20.16 4.53 4.49
N PHE A 26 -20.86 3.51 5.02
CA PHE A 26 -22.23 3.20 4.64
C PHE A 26 -23.19 4.36 4.97
N ASP A 27 -23.06 4.97 6.16
CA ASP A 27 -23.86 6.14 6.57
C ASP A 27 -23.62 7.34 5.63
N LYS A 28 -22.50 7.37 4.93
CA LYS A 28 -22.13 8.37 3.91
C LYS A 28 -22.48 7.95 2.47
N GLY A 29 -23.18 6.83 2.30
CA GLY A 29 -23.57 6.30 0.99
C GLY A 29 -22.44 5.64 0.21
N ILE A 30 -21.30 5.34 0.84
CA ILE A 30 -20.11 4.76 0.19
C ILE A 30 -20.10 3.25 0.39
N SER A 31 -20.11 2.50 -0.71
CA SER A 31 -20.04 1.04 -0.66
C SER A 31 -18.57 0.58 -0.64
N ALA A 32 -18.15 0.09 0.53
CA ALA A 32 -16.80 -0.42 0.74
C ALA A 32 -16.80 -1.80 1.40
N LYS A 33 -15.70 -2.52 1.25
CA LYS A 33 -15.40 -3.77 1.95
C LYS A 33 -13.98 -3.72 2.48
N TYR A 34 -13.71 -4.43 3.57
CA TYR A 34 -12.35 -4.50 4.13
C TYR A 34 -11.85 -5.92 4.28
N ARG A 35 -10.53 -6.04 4.35
CA ARG A 35 -9.80 -7.26 4.69
C ARG A 35 -8.71 -6.92 5.69
N ILE A 36 -8.42 -7.83 6.61
CA ILE A 36 -7.29 -7.69 7.53
C ILE A 36 -6.06 -8.33 6.87
N PHE A 37 -4.96 -7.58 6.82
CA PHE A 37 -3.67 -8.05 6.31
C PHE A 37 -2.58 -7.76 7.34
N GLY A 38 -2.17 -8.76 8.11
CA GLY A 38 -1.20 -8.57 9.19
C GLY A 38 -1.67 -7.52 10.20
N LYS A 39 -1.01 -6.37 10.21
CA LYS A 39 -1.35 -5.21 11.08
C LYS A 39 -2.18 -4.13 10.37
N PHE A 40 -2.59 -4.37 9.14
CA PHE A 40 -3.28 -3.41 8.29
C PHE A 40 -4.74 -3.80 8.10
N ILE A 41 -5.58 -2.78 7.93
CA ILE A 41 -6.90 -2.94 7.31
C ILE A 41 -6.75 -2.48 5.86
N TYR A 42 -6.96 -3.40 4.92
CA TYR A 42 -7.07 -3.08 3.51
C TYR A 42 -8.54 -2.81 3.17
N LEU A 43 -8.84 -1.59 2.75
CA LEU A 43 -10.17 -1.12 2.41
C LEU A 43 -10.28 -1.01 0.89
N GLU A 44 -11.32 -1.59 0.30
CA GLU A 44 -11.65 -1.44 -1.11
C GLU A 44 -12.99 -0.74 -1.26
N SER A 45 -13.04 0.29 -2.09
CA SER A 45 -14.25 1.03 -2.42
C SER A 45 -14.44 1.13 -3.92
N LYS A 46 -15.71 1.14 -4.35
CA LYS A 46 -16.06 1.52 -5.72
C LYS A 46 -15.97 3.02 -5.90
N ASP A 47 -16.38 3.76 -4.88
CA ASP A 47 -16.42 5.21 -4.84
C ASP A 47 -15.11 5.78 -4.31
N GLN A 48 -14.82 7.03 -4.68
CA GLN A 48 -13.67 7.75 -4.16
C GLN A 48 -13.86 8.01 -2.65
N ILE A 49 -12.86 7.64 -1.85
CA ILE A 49 -12.86 7.93 -0.43
C ILE A 49 -12.11 9.26 -0.22
N LEU A 50 -12.85 10.27 0.23
CA LEU A 50 -12.29 11.55 0.61
C LEU A 50 -11.73 11.48 2.05
N SER A 51 -10.77 12.34 2.37
CA SER A 51 -10.10 12.33 3.68
C SER A 51 -11.07 12.62 4.83
N GLU A 52 -12.09 13.44 4.60
CA GLU A 52 -13.20 13.68 5.53
C GLU A 52 -14.03 12.41 5.86
N ASN A 53 -13.91 11.36 5.04
CA ASN A 53 -14.62 10.11 5.22
C ASN A 53 -13.97 9.19 6.26
N LEU A 54 -12.67 9.36 6.51
CA LEU A 54 -11.90 8.50 7.40
C LEU A 54 -11.17 9.32 8.47
N LYS A 55 -11.42 9.01 9.74
CA LYS A 55 -10.67 9.57 10.88
C LYS A 55 -9.31 8.90 11.11
N PHE A 56 -8.85 8.11 10.16
CA PHE A 56 -7.62 7.33 10.27
C PHE A 56 -6.64 7.77 9.18
N GLU A 57 -5.36 7.65 9.47
CA GLU A 57 -4.34 7.77 8.42
C GLU A 57 -4.48 6.58 7.46
N TYR A 58 -4.54 6.89 6.17
CA TYR A 58 -4.69 5.89 5.11
C TYR A 58 -3.83 6.27 3.91
N TYR A 59 -3.49 5.26 3.12
CA TYR A 59 -2.63 5.40 1.96
C TYR A 59 -3.21 4.65 0.78
N ASN A 60 -3.00 5.16 -0.44
CA ASN A 60 -3.32 4.42 -1.66
C ASN A 60 -2.58 3.08 -1.64
N ALA A 61 -3.31 2.00 -1.84
CA ALA A 61 -2.79 0.66 -1.70
C ALA A 61 -3.43 -0.34 -2.64
N SER A 62 -2.70 -1.42 -2.91
CA SER A 62 -3.22 -2.55 -3.65
C SER A 62 -2.70 -3.85 -3.04
N LEU A 63 -3.51 -4.90 -3.16
CA LEU A 63 -3.07 -6.26 -2.84
C LEU A 63 -2.33 -6.85 -4.04
N SER A 64 -1.34 -7.68 -3.74
CA SER A 64 -0.59 -8.44 -4.74
C SER A 64 -0.14 -9.78 -4.13
N THR A 65 0.75 -10.49 -4.81
CA THR A 65 1.36 -11.72 -4.32
C THR A 65 2.81 -11.49 -3.90
N TYR A 66 3.51 -12.57 -3.59
CA TYR A 66 4.94 -12.56 -3.31
C TYR A 66 5.80 -12.58 -4.59
N LYS A 67 5.20 -12.71 -5.79
CA LYS A 67 5.97 -12.78 -7.04
C LYS A 67 6.44 -11.39 -7.46
N LYS A 68 7.69 -11.32 -7.90
CA LYS A 68 8.36 -10.05 -8.21
C LYS A 68 7.67 -9.28 -9.33
N ASP A 69 7.31 -9.96 -10.43
CA ASP A 69 6.62 -9.34 -11.58
C ASP A 69 5.24 -8.77 -11.19
N GLU A 70 4.49 -9.49 -10.36
CA GLU A 70 3.18 -9.04 -9.89
C GLU A 70 3.29 -7.84 -8.94
N ILE A 71 4.31 -7.82 -8.09
CA ILE A 71 4.64 -6.67 -7.23
C ILE A 71 5.05 -5.48 -8.09
N PHE A 72 5.92 -5.68 -9.08
CA PHE A 72 6.38 -4.66 -10.03
C PHE A 72 5.20 -3.98 -10.71
N ASN A 73 4.32 -4.77 -11.35
CA ASN A 73 3.14 -4.26 -12.06
C ASN A 73 2.18 -3.53 -11.13
N THR A 74 2.04 -4.02 -9.89
CA THR A 74 1.20 -3.37 -8.88
C THR A 74 1.75 -2.00 -8.48
N ILE A 75 3.08 -1.87 -8.35
CA ILE A 75 3.72 -0.58 -8.07
C ILE A 75 3.49 0.37 -9.23
N ALA A 76 3.77 -0.06 -10.47
CA ALA A 76 3.55 0.75 -11.67
C ALA A 76 2.12 1.33 -11.70
N ASN A 77 1.10 0.46 -11.50
CA ASN A 77 -0.30 0.88 -11.47
C ASN A 77 -0.63 1.86 -10.33
N LEU A 78 -0.04 1.67 -9.14
CA LEU A 78 -0.27 2.57 -8.01
C LEU A 78 0.34 3.96 -8.28
N ILE A 79 1.57 3.98 -8.78
CA ILE A 79 2.27 5.24 -9.00
C ILE A 79 1.69 6.03 -10.17
N GLU A 80 0.96 5.41 -11.11
CA GLU A 80 0.24 6.12 -12.19
C GLU A 80 -0.62 7.28 -11.67
N THR A 81 -1.24 7.08 -10.50
CA THR A 81 -2.15 8.05 -9.88
C THR A 81 -1.47 9.26 -9.23
N ILE A 82 -0.14 9.29 -9.15
CA ILE A 82 0.62 10.36 -8.50
C ILE A 82 1.58 11.07 -9.46
N LYS A 83 1.85 12.34 -9.16
CA LYS A 83 2.87 13.16 -9.84
C LYS A 83 4.27 12.76 -9.40
N GLU A 84 5.27 13.07 -10.23
CA GLU A 84 6.68 12.82 -9.92
C GLU A 84 7.09 13.48 -8.59
N PRO A 85 7.53 12.71 -7.58
CA PRO A 85 8.05 13.26 -6.35
C PRO A 85 9.55 13.57 -6.49
N PRO A 86 10.11 14.47 -5.65
CA PRO A 86 11.53 14.82 -5.70
C PRO A 86 12.50 13.66 -5.52
N ASN A 87 12.10 12.65 -4.74
CA ASN A 87 12.86 11.44 -4.47
C ASN A 87 11.94 10.36 -3.90
N PHE A 88 12.41 9.11 -3.93
CA PHE A 88 11.65 7.97 -3.42
C PHE A 88 12.52 6.98 -2.64
N ALA A 89 11.85 6.06 -1.93
CA ALA A 89 12.48 4.85 -1.41
C ALA A 89 11.52 3.66 -1.50
N ILE A 90 12.08 2.46 -1.59
CA ILE A 90 11.33 1.21 -1.48
C ILE A 90 11.63 0.57 -0.14
N LYS A 91 10.58 0.21 0.59
CA LYS A 91 10.67 -0.45 1.89
C LYS A 91 9.95 -1.78 1.85
N VAL A 92 10.69 -2.86 2.10
CA VAL A 92 10.17 -4.23 2.08
C VAL A 92 10.18 -4.80 3.49
N ASP A 93 9.02 -5.20 3.99
CA ASP A 93 8.86 -6.02 5.20
C ASP A 93 8.32 -7.39 4.80
N ARG A 94 9.03 -8.47 5.16
CA ARG A 94 8.75 -9.83 4.73
C ARG A 94 8.60 -10.77 5.91
N ARG A 95 7.56 -11.57 5.90
CA ARG A 95 7.33 -12.66 6.86
C ARG A 95 7.02 -13.95 6.12
N GLY A 96 7.77 -15.01 6.44
CA GLY A 96 7.71 -16.31 5.77
C GLY A 96 8.89 -16.56 4.83
N GLU A 97 8.92 -17.75 4.21
CA GLU A 97 10.04 -18.22 3.39
C GLU A 97 9.92 -17.81 1.92
N HIS A 98 11.00 -17.22 1.40
CA HIS A 98 11.03 -16.67 0.04
C HIS A 98 12.43 -16.84 -0.55
N LYS A 99 12.51 -17.06 -1.86
CA LYS A 99 13.78 -17.28 -2.59
C LYS A 99 14.58 -16.00 -2.85
N TYR A 100 14.22 -14.88 -2.25
CA TYR A 100 14.87 -13.58 -2.44
C TYR A 100 14.99 -12.83 -1.11
N THR A 101 15.94 -11.91 -1.04
CA THR A 101 16.07 -10.99 0.09
C THR A 101 15.18 -9.76 -0.09
N SER A 102 14.90 -9.05 1.00
CA SER A 102 14.16 -7.79 0.96
C SER A 102 14.89 -6.75 0.11
N THR A 103 16.23 -6.74 0.16
CA THR A 103 17.07 -5.84 -0.62
C THR A 103 17.02 -6.17 -2.12
N ASP A 104 17.05 -7.46 -2.48
CA ASP A 104 16.98 -7.87 -3.89
C ASP A 104 15.62 -7.51 -4.48
N LEU A 105 14.54 -7.79 -3.75
CA LEU A 105 13.21 -7.40 -4.18
C LEU A 105 13.12 -5.87 -4.36
N ALA A 106 13.59 -5.09 -3.38
CA ALA A 106 13.55 -3.63 -3.44
C ALA A 106 14.30 -3.08 -4.66
N ARG A 107 15.48 -3.64 -4.98
CA ARG A 107 16.26 -3.24 -6.15
C ARG A 107 15.54 -3.54 -7.46
N GLU A 108 14.96 -4.72 -7.56
CA GLU A 108 14.29 -5.17 -8.78
C GLU A 108 13.01 -4.38 -9.06
N VAL A 109 12.17 -4.21 -8.04
CA VAL A 109 10.88 -3.51 -8.19
C VAL A 109 11.02 -1.99 -8.22
N ALA A 110 12.20 -1.44 -7.87
CA ALA A 110 12.51 -0.03 -8.11
C ALA A 110 12.50 0.31 -9.60
N GLY A 111 12.73 -0.67 -10.48
CA GLY A 111 12.56 -0.51 -11.92
C GLY A 111 11.21 0.08 -12.29
N ALA A 112 10.11 -0.32 -11.62
CA ALA A 112 8.78 0.22 -11.90
C ALA A 112 8.69 1.74 -11.68
N VAL A 113 9.43 2.25 -10.69
CA VAL A 113 9.48 3.69 -10.40
C VAL A 113 10.36 4.41 -11.43
N PHE A 114 11.50 3.82 -11.81
CA PHE A 114 12.38 4.39 -12.84
C PHE A 114 11.76 4.37 -14.23
N ASP A 115 10.97 3.35 -14.57
CA ASP A 115 10.27 3.27 -15.86
C ASP A 115 9.29 4.44 -16.03
N LYS A 116 8.63 4.86 -14.94
CA LYS A 116 7.76 6.04 -14.95
C LYS A 116 8.55 7.35 -14.87
N TRP A 117 9.57 7.41 -14.02
CA TRP A 117 10.38 8.60 -13.77
C TRP A 117 11.88 8.28 -13.89
N PRO A 118 12.46 8.32 -15.11
CA PRO A 118 13.83 7.85 -15.34
C PRO A 118 14.91 8.59 -14.55
N ASN A 119 14.66 9.85 -14.18
CA ASN A 119 15.64 10.73 -13.53
C ASN A 119 15.42 10.89 -12.02
N ILE A 120 14.44 10.20 -11.44
CA ILE A 120 14.12 10.31 -10.02
C ILE A 120 15.26 9.76 -9.16
N LYS A 121 15.49 10.38 -7.99
CA LYS A 121 16.56 9.98 -7.06
C LYS A 121 16.04 9.09 -5.93
N VAL A 122 16.87 8.15 -5.50
CA VAL A 122 16.62 7.34 -4.31
C VAL A 122 17.08 8.09 -3.06
N ASN A 123 16.25 8.16 -2.02
CA ASN A 123 16.60 8.73 -0.71
C ASN A 123 16.07 7.83 0.42
N LEU A 124 16.96 7.04 1.04
CA LEU A 124 16.59 6.10 2.11
C LEU A 124 16.34 6.76 3.47
N GLY A 125 16.69 8.04 3.65
CA GLY A 125 16.59 8.73 4.94
C GLY A 125 15.24 9.41 5.14
N LYS A 126 14.89 10.34 4.24
CA LYS A 126 13.63 11.10 4.27
C LYS A 126 13.04 11.17 2.86
N PRO A 127 12.47 10.06 2.37
CA PRO A 127 11.88 10.02 1.04
C PRO A 127 10.65 10.92 0.95
N SER A 128 10.45 11.60 -0.18
CA SER A 128 9.18 12.27 -0.52
C SER A 128 8.09 11.27 -0.92
N LEU A 129 8.48 10.10 -1.44
CA LEU A 129 7.60 8.97 -1.67
C LEU A 129 8.22 7.68 -1.12
N GLU A 130 7.55 7.02 -0.20
CA GLU A 130 7.93 5.69 0.29
C GLU A 130 6.96 4.63 -0.27
N VAL A 131 7.45 3.80 -1.20
CA VAL A 131 6.74 2.63 -1.70
C VAL A 131 6.94 1.50 -0.69
N ASN A 132 5.92 1.24 0.10
CA ASN A 132 5.96 0.21 1.13
C ASN A 132 5.37 -1.09 0.60
N ILE A 133 6.11 -2.19 0.79
CA ILE A 133 5.73 -3.53 0.36
C ILE A 133 5.79 -4.41 1.61
N GLN A 134 4.62 -4.89 2.07
CA GLN A 134 4.58 -5.92 3.10
C GLN A 134 4.15 -7.25 2.52
N ILE A 135 4.97 -8.28 2.73
CA ILE A 135 4.73 -9.65 2.26
C ILE A 135 4.53 -10.55 3.47
N ILE A 136 3.44 -11.31 3.46
CA ILE A 136 3.15 -12.34 4.46
C ILE A 136 2.79 -13.62 3.70
N ASN A 137 3.66 -14.63 3.83
CA ASN A 137 3.57 -15.88 3.08
C ASN A 137 3.48 -15.60 1.56
N ASN A 138 2.39 -16.00 0.90
CA ASN A 138 2.24 -15.87 -0.54
C ASN A 138 1.48 -14.60 -0.99
N ARG A 139 1.16 -13.68 -0.07
CA ARG A 139 0.38 -12.47 -0.37
C ARG A 139 1.15 -11.23 0.04
N SER A 140 0.85 -10.11 -0.61
CA SER A 140 1.41 -8.82 -0.26
C SER A 140 0.38 -7.71 -0.27
N ILE A 141 0.69 -6.65 0.47
CA ILE A 141 0.04 -5.35 0.38
C ILE A 141 1.10 -4.32 0.04
N ILE A 142 0.81 -3.49 -0.94
CA ILE A 142 1.69 -2.41 -1.40
C ILE A 142 0.94 -1.11 -1.16
N TYR A 143 1.58 -0.13 -0.55
CA TYR A 143 0.99 1.19 -0.34
C TYR A 143 2.00 2.32 -0.52
N LEU A 144 1.49 3.48 -0.94
CA LEU A 144 2.29 4.68 -1.19
C LEU A 144 2.15 5.64 -0.02
N ARG A 145 3.26 5.96 0.65
CA ARG A 145 3.31 6.99 1.68
C ARG A 145 4.01 8.22 1.12
N ASN A 146 3.30 9.34 1.03
CA ASN A 146 3.74 10.61 0.47
C ASN A 146 3.32 11.79 1.35
#